data_AF-A0A0S3U8V5-F1
#
_entry.id   AF-A0A0S3U8V5-F1
#
_cell.length_a   1.000
_cell.length_b   1.000
_cell.length_c   1.000
_cell.angle_alpha   90.00
_cell.angle_beta   90.00
_cell.angle_gamma   90.00
#
_symmetry.space_group_name_H-M   'P 1'
#
loop_
_entity.id
_entity.type
_entity.pdbx_description
1 polymer ?
#
loop_
_entity_poly.entity_id
_entity_poly.type
_entity_poly.pdbx_seq_one_letter_code
_entity_poly.pdbx_strand_id
1 'polypeptide(L)'
;MPTASVILVIYSEQPDHFKSKETPVHALGAELWVGREFKEQMIPEFCYGKRGDEVAVLPSLILEEFSKRFAELYNQGKRFQRFAAKVHRHIEDCPVATPFQPMTNSAAK
;
A
#
# COMPACT_ATOMS: atom_id res chain seq x y z
N MET A 1 -5.89 -21.24 13.34
CA MET A 1 -5.68 -20.74 11.96
C MET A 1 -4.75 -19.54 12.03
N PRO A 2 -3.81 -19.39 11.09
CA PRO A 2 -2.97 -18.20 11.03
C PRO A 2 -3.83 -16.93 10.82
N THR A 3 -3.49 -15.85 11.52
CA THR A 3 -4.23 -14.59 11.47
C THR A 3 -3.92 -13.85 10.18
N ALA A 4 -4.95 -13.45 9.43
CA ALA A 4 -4.81 -12.55 8.30
C ALA A 4 -4.54 -11.12 8.76
N SER A 5 -3.64 -10.44 8.08
CA SER A 5 -3.17 -9.10 8.38
C SER A 5 -3.06 -8.29 7.11
N VAL A 6 -3.61 -7.08 7.12
CA VAL A 6 -3.43 -6.11 6.04
C VAL A 6 -2.35 -5.12 6.47
N ILE A 7 -1.35 -4.92 5.62
CA ILE A 7 -0.25 -3.97 5.83
C ILE A 7 -0.45 -2.82 4.86
N LEU A 8 -0.41 -1.58 5.37
CA LEU A 8 -0.40 -0.40 4.52
C LEU A 8 1.02 -0.16 4.01
N VAL A 9 1.18 0.04 2.71
CA VAL A 9 2.47 0.36 2.08
C VAL A 9 2.42 1.80 1.58
N ILE A 10 3.38 2.60 2.00
CA ILE A 10 3.48 4.03 1.69
C ILE A 10 4.72 4.23 0.84
N TYR A 11 4.55 4.75 -0.37
CA TYR A 11 5.64 5.01 -1.30
C TYR A 11 6.01 6.49 -1.30
N SER A 12 7.29 6.80 -1.09
CA SER A 12 7.81 8.17 -1.15
C SER A 12 9.29 8.22 -1.54
N GLU A 13 9.75 9.34 -2.08
CA GLU A 13 11.18 9.61 -2.36
C GLU A 13 12.04 9.61 -1.09
N GLN A 14 11.48 10.02 0.05
CA GLN A 14 12.17 10.07 1.34
C GLN A 14 11.50 9.16 2.36
N PRO A 15 11.57 7.82 2.20
CA PRO A 15 10.84 6.88 3.05
C PRO A 15 11.26 6.95 4.51
N ASP A 16 12.53 7.27 4.79
CA ASP A 16 13.03 7.44 6.17
C ASP A 16 12.48 8.71 6.84
N HIS A 17 12.03 9.68 6.06
CA HIS A 17 11.56 10.98 6.55
C HIS A 17 10.05 11.17 6.39
N PHE A 18 9.27 10.12 6.12
CA PHE A 18 7.83 10.19 5.88
C PHE A 18 7.02 10.86 7.01
N LYS A 19 7.55 10.91 8.25
CA LYS A 19 6.90 11.56 9.40
C LYS A 19 7.02 13.08 9.36
N SER A 20 7.97 13.61 8.58
CA SER A 20 8.04 15.03 8.31
C SER A 20 6.80 15.44 7.53
N LYS A 21 6.11 16.48 7.99
CA LYS A 21 4.97 17.08 7.27
C LYS A 21 5.34 17.57 5.87
N GLU A 22 6.64 17.71 5.61
CA GLU A 22 7.19 18.17 4.34
C GLU A 22 7.41 17.04 3.33
N THR A 23 7.39 15.76 3.77
CA THR A 23 7.57 14.64 2.85
C THR A 23 6.23 14.24 2.23
N PRO A 24 6.02 14.47 0.92
CA PRO A 24 4.77 14.11 0.28
C PRO A 24 4.61 12.58 0.20
N VAL A 25 3.38 12.12 0.42
CA VAL A 25 2.97 10.76 0.08
C VAL A 25 2.73 10.74 -1.42
N HIS A 26 3.44 9.85 -2.13
CA HIS A 26 3.35 9.78 -3.59
C HIS A 26 2.37 8.70 -4.04
N ALA A 27 2.33 7.58 -3.33
CA ALA A 27 1.33 6.53 -3.55
C ALA A 27 1.05 5.72 -2.27
N LEU A 28 -0.14 5.12 -2.23
CA LEU A 28 -0.58 4.20 -1.16
C LEU A 28 -0.94 2.85 -1.76
N GLY A 29 -0.27 1.79 -1.31
CA GLY A 29 -0.62 0.41 -1.59
C GLY A 29 -1.00 -0.34 -0.32
N ALA A 30 -1.37 -1.61 -0.46
CA ALA A 30 -1.55 -2.50 0.68
C ALA A 30 -1.24 -3.94 0.32
N GLU A 31 -0.85 -4.72 1.32
CA GLU A 31 -0.52 -6.13 1.19
C GLU A 31 -1.33 -6.97 2.17
N LEU A 32 -1.82 -8.11 1.71
CA LEU A 32 -2.46 -9.13 2.53
C LEU A 32 -1.46 -10.23 2.86
N TRP A 33 -1.33 -10.50 4.16
CA TRP A 33 -0.47 -11.56 4.69
C TRP A 33 -1.31 -12.50 5.57
N VAL A 34 -1.04 -13.81 5.50
CA VAL A 34 -1.66 -14.82 6.37
C VAL A 34 -0.53 -15.54 7.11
N GLY A 35 -0.37 -15.24 8.40
CA GLY A 35 0.83 -15.66 9.13
C GLY A 35 2.09 -15.03 8.51
N ARG A 36 2.92 -15.83 7.82
CA ARG A 36 4.13 -15.38 7.12
C ARG A 36 4.02 -15.45 5.60
N GLU A 37 2.85 -15.83 5.08
CA GLU A 37 2.64 -16.02 3.65
C GLU A 37 2.02 -14.77 3.04
N PHE A 38 2.67 -14.22 2.01
CA PHE A 38 2.10 -13.17 1.17
C PHE A 38 0.97 -13.74 0.31
N LYS A 39 -0.16 -13.05 0.24
CA LYS A 39 -1.34 -13.51 -0.51
C LYS A 39 -1.71 -12.60 -1.66
N GLU A 40 -1.72 -11.29 -1.43
CA GLU A 40 -2.15 -10.32 -2.44
C GLU A 40 -1.56 -8.94 -2.16
N GLN A 41 -1.36 -8.17 -3.21
CA GLN A 41 -1.05 -6.74 -3.15
C GLN A 41 -2.09 -5.95 -3.93
N MET A 42 -2.58 -4.87 -3.33
CA MET A 42 -3.35 -3.88 -4.06
C MET A 42 -2.41 -3.01 -4.88
N ILE A 43 -2.77 -2.82 -6.16
CA ILE A 43 -2.13 -1.83 -7.03
C ILE A 43 -2.13 -0.47 -6.32
N PRO A 44 -0.96 0.12 -6.06
CA PRO A 44 -0.88 1.40 -5.36
C PRO A 44 -1.64 2.51 -6.07
N GLU A 45 -2.37 3.31 -5.30
CA GLU A 45 -3.05 4.51 -5.78
C GLU A 45 -2.15 5.73 -5.63
N PHE A 46 -1.91 6.44 -6.75
CA PHE A 46 -1.13 7.67 -6.73
C PHE A 46 -1.89 8.81 -6.05
N CYS A 47 -1.15 9.55 -5.22
CA CYS A 47 -1.65 10.69 -4.46
C CYS A 47 -1.41 12.04 -5.17
N TYR A 48 -0.81 12.04 -6.36
CA TYR A 48 -0.51 13.27 -7.10
C TYR A 48 -1.78 14.07 -7.41
N GLY A 49 -1.76 15.37 -7.11
CA GLY A 49 -2.91 16.26 -7.32
C GLY A 49 -4.05 16.10 -6.32
N LYS A 50 -3.97 15.14 -5.39
CA LYS A 50 -4.94 14.99 -4.30
C LYS A 50 -4.60 15.92 -3.15
N ARG A 51 -5.63 16.49 -2.53
CA ARG A 51 -5.51 17.24 -1.27
C ARG A 51 -5.25 16.29 -0.10
N GLY A 52 -4.71 16.84 0.99
CA GLY A 52 -4.38 16.05 2.18
C GLY A 52 -5.58 15.30 2.79
N ASP A 53 -6.77 15.87 2.73
CA ASP A 53 -8.02 15.22 3.18
C ASP A 53 -8.44 14.06 2.28
N GLU A 54 -8.25 14.18 0.96
CA GLU A 54 -8.48 13.09 0.01
C GLU A 54 -7.49 11.94 0.23
N VAL A 55 -6.22 12.24 0.49
CA VAL A 55 -5.21 11.22 0.83
C VAL A 55 -5.52 10.57 2.18
N ALA A 56 -6.03 11.33 3.15
CA ALA A 56 -6.34 10.84 4.49
C ALA A 56 -7.49 9.81 4.51
N VAL A 57 -8.40 9.83 3.54
CA VAL A 57 -9.50 8.85 3.44
C VAL A 57 -9.10 7.55 2.75
N LEU A 58 -8.07 7.56 1.90
CA LEU A 58 -7.63 6.37 1.14
C LEU A 58 -7.35 5.14 2.02
N PRO A 59 -6.64 5.23 3.16
CA PRO A 59 -6.40 4.07 4.01
C PRO A 59 -7.68 3.35 4.47
N SER A 60 -8.75 4.10 4.75
CA SER A 60 -10.04 3.53 5.15
C SER A 60 -10.72 2.80 3.98
N LEU A 61 -10.68 3.39 2.78
CA LEU A 61 -11.21 2.76 1.56
C LEU A 61 -10.45 1.47 1.21
N ILE A 62 -9.13 1.48 1.38
CA ILE A 62 -8.28 0.30 1.20
C ILE A 62 -8.70 -0.82 2.18
N LEU A 63 -8.84 -0.54 3.47
CA LEU A 63 -9.28 -1.55 4.45
C LEU A 63 -10.67 -2.10 4.13
N GLU A 64 -11.57 -1.23 3.67
CA GLU A 64 -12.90 -1.64 3.25
C GLU A 64 -12.84 -2.60 2.05
N GLU A 65 -12.02 -2.28 1.04
CA GLU A 65 -11.89 -3.12 -0.15
C GLU A 65 -11.26 -4.48 0.17
N PHE A 66 -10.22 -4.51 1.00
CA PHE A 66 -9.65 -5.77 1.47
C PHE A 66 -10.65 -6.58 2.29
N SER A 67 -11.47 -5.91 3.11
CA SER A 67 -12.52 -6.59 3.86
C SER A 67 -13.55 -7.22 2.93
N LYS A 68 -13.99 -6.50 1.90
CA LYS A 68 -14.96 -7.02 0.92
C LYS A 68 -14.40 -8.23 0.16
N ARG A 69 -13.14 -8.17 -0.28
CA ARG A 69 -12.53 -9.20 -1.13
C ARG A 69 -12.03 -10.42 -0.34
N PHE A 70 -11.49 -10.22 0.85
CA PHE A 70 -10.63 -11.20 1.49
C PHE A 70 -11.08 -11.65 2.89
N ALA A 71 -12.06 -10.97 3.51
CA ALA A 71 -12.51 -11.34 4.85
C ALA A 71 -13.07 -12.77 4.92
N GLU A 72 -13.91 -13.15 3.96
CA GLU A 72 -14.48 -14.50 3.89
C GLU A 72 -13.40 -15.57 3.71
N LEU A 73 -12.44 -15.32 2.82
CA LEU A 73 -11.39 -16.29 2.48
C LEU A 73 -10.32 -16.44 3.57
N TYR A 74 -9.93 -15.33 4.19
CA TYR A 74 -8.71 -15.30 5.00
C TYR A 74 -8.93 -14.81 6.44
N ASN A 75 -10.08 -14.21 6.76
CA ASN A 75 -10.33 -13.63 8.09
C ASN A 75 -11.64 -14.13 8.75
N GLN A 76 -12.06 -15.37 8.45
CA GLN A 76 -13.25 -15.99 9.06
C GLN A 76 -14.53 -15.14 8.89
N GLY A 77 -14.68 -14.47 7.74
CA GLY A 77 -15.78 -13.54 7.46
C GLY A 77 -15.70 -12.21 8.23
N LYS A 78 -14.71 -12.01 9.11
CA LYS A 78 -14.56 -10.76 9.88
C LYS A 78 -13.89 -9.69 9.03
N ARG A 79 -14.44 -8.47 9.07
CA ARG A 79 -13.83 -7.32 8.38
C ARG A 79 -12.48 -6.95 9.01
N PHE A 80 -11.54 -6.48 8.21
CA PHE A 80 -10.31 -5.88 8.69
C PHE A 80 -10.60 -4.49 9.24
N GLN A 81 -10.41 -4.31 10.55
CA GLN A 81 -10.70 -3.03 11.21
C GLN A 81 -9.53 -2.06 11.23
N ARG A 82 -8.31 -2.56 11.03
CA ARG A 82 -7.08 -1.77 11.05
C ARG A 82 -5.99 -2.44 10.23
N PHE A 83 -5.02 -1.65 9.79
CA PHE A 83 -3.75 -2.19 9.31
C PHE A 83 -2.94 -2.74 10.48
N ALA A 84 -2.35 -3.91 10.30
CA ALA A 84 -1.47 -4.52 11.29
C ALA A 84 -0.14 -3.75 11.40
N ALA A 85 0.31 -3.17 10.30
CA ALA A 85 1.51 -2.36 10.22
C ALA A 85 1.42 -1.30 9.11
N LYS A 86 2.31 -0.33 9.16
CA LYS A 86 2.61 0.59 8.07
C LYS A 86 4.07 0.39 7.66
N VAL A 87 4.30 0.19 6.37
CA VAL A 87 5.63 0.01 5.79
C VAL A 87 5.89 1.14 4.82
N HIS A 88 7.11 1.68 4.84
CA HIS A 88 7.54 2.76 3.98
C HIS A 88 8.54 2.20 2.97
N ARG A 89 8.37 2.57 1.70
CA ARG A 89 9.24 2.16 0.60
C ARG A 89 9.60 3.36 -0.27
N HIS A 90 10.69 3.25 -1.02
CA HIS A 90 11.04 4.25 -2.01
C HIS A 90 9.97 4.28 -3.11
N ILE A 91 9.67 5.45 -3.69
CA ILE A 91 8.70 5.55 -4.78
C ILE A 91 9.15 4.79 -6.05
N GLU A 92 10.46 4.59 -6.21
CA GLU A 92 11.05 3.74 -7.25
C GLU A 92 10.62 2.26 -7.12
N ASP A 93 10.38 1.78 -5.90
CA ASP A 93 9.90 0.42 -5.60
C ASP A 93 8.40 0.23 -5.88
N CYS A 94 7.69 1.29 -6.30
CA CYS A 94 6.28 1.19 -6.62
C CYS A 94 6.09 0.26 -7.84
N PRO A 95 5.24 -0.79 -7.76
CA PRO A 95 5.03 -1.71 -8.89
C PRO A 95 4.30 -1.07 -10.08
N VAL A 96 3.81 0.16 -9.95
CA VAL A 96 3.14 0.90 -11.03
C VAL A 96 4.15 1.83 -11.68
N ALA A 97 4.11 1.90 -13.02
CA ALA A 97 4.93 2.84 -13.79
C ALA A 97 4.81 4.27 -13.23
N THR A 98 5.90 4.80 -12.68
CA THR A 98 5.96 6.18 -12.18
C THR A 98 6.93 7.00 -13.03
N PRO A 99 6.76 8.33 -13.15
CA PRO A 99 7.78 9.19 -13.77
C PRO A 99 9.09 9.26 -12.95
N PHE A 100 9.09 8.71 -11.72
CA PHE A 100 10.24 8.63 -10.82
C PHE A 100 11.00 7.32 -10.97
N GLN A 101 10.41 6.31 -11.62
CA GLN A 101 11.17 5.11 -11.93
C GLN A 101 12.25 5.47 -12.94
N PRO A 102 13.50 5.03 -12.71
CA PRO A 102 14.51 5.16 -13.74
C PRO A 102 13.97 4.52 -15.01
N MET A 103 14.15 5.18 -16.16
CA MET A 103 13.87 4.56 -17.46
C MET A 103 14.72 3.30 -17.54
N THR A 104 14.16 2.16 -17.12
CA THR A 104 14.78 0.88 -17.39
C THR A 104 14.66 0.70 -18.89
N ASN A 105 15.72 1.06 -19.60
CA ASN A 105 15.93 0.54 -20.94
C ASN A 105 15.79 -0.97 -20.83
N SER A 106 14.67 -1.51 -21.30
CA SER A 106 14.52 -2.93 -21.57
C SER A 106 15.50 -3.30 -22.68
N ALA A 107 16.75 -3.52 -22.31
CA ALA A 107 17.77 -4.24 -23.03
C ALA A 107 18.40 -5.18 -21.99
N ALA A 108 18.49 -6.49 -22.15
CA ALA A 108 18.33 -7.35 -23.30
C ALA A 108 17.83 -8.73 -22.82
N LYS A 109 17.29 -9.49 -23.78
CA LYS A 109 17.11 -10.95 -23.68
C LYS A 109 18.41 -11.67 -23.39
#